data_AF-A0AAE4YBZ6-F1
#
_entry.id   AF-A0AAE4YBZ6-F1
#
_cell.length_a   1.000
_cell.length_b   1.000
_cell.length_c   1.000
_cell.angle_alpha   90.00
_cell.angle_beta   90.00
_cell.angle_gamma   90.00
#
_symmetry.space_group_name_H-M   'P 1'
#
loop_
_entity.id
_entity.type
_entity.pdbx_description
1 polymer ?
#
loop_
_entity_poly.entity_id
_entity_poly.type
_entity_poly.pdbx_seq_one_letter_code
_entity_poly.pdbx_strand_id
1 'polypeptide(L)'
;MRASLFALMALSLAGCVEGGLVPYQAGPNTVIATNADSGRDRNPLTDGHAAIAYDPDGCQGWLMDDGVEGYTGRRYDPKTGLPVCNGLYPPGTVVGEYRQQNGIFNDWVPSR
;
A
#
# COMPACT_ATOMS: atom_id res chain seq x y z
N MET A 1 46.30 -22.12 -15.16
CA MET A 1 46.22 -20.71 -14.75
C MET A 1 44.78 -20.23 -14.96
N ARG A 2 44.02 -20.16 -13.86
CA ARG A 2 43.00 -19.15 -13.53
C ARG A 2 42.11 -18.63 -14.68
N ALA A 3 41.09 -19.40 -15.05
CA ALA A 3 39.92 -18.87 -15.75
C ALA A 3 38.64 -19.35 -15.04
N SER A 4 38.54 -19.06 -13.75
CA SER A 4 37.43 -19.54 -12.92
C SER A 4 37.21 -18.61 -11.73
N LEU A 5 36.97 -17.31 -11.94
CA LEU A 5 36.51 -16.45 -10.84
C LEU A 5 35.99 -15.06 -11.26
N PHE A 6 35.11 -14.92 -12.26
CA PHE A 6 34.43 -13.63 -12.49
C PHE A 6 32.96 -13.79 -12.93
N ALA A 7 32.26 -14.77 -12.35
CA ALA A 7 30.82 -14.92 -12.52
C ALA A 7 30.13 -15.00 -11.16
N LEU A 8 30.23 -13.95 -10.34
CA LEU A 8 29.49 -13.85 -9.06
C LEU A 8 29.44 -12.41 -8.54
N MET A 9 29.18 -11.44 -9.42
CA MET A 9 28.81 -10.08 -9.00
C MET A 9 27.54 -9.66 -9.74
N ALA A 10 26.51 -10.50 -9.63
CA ALA A 10 25.18 -10.17 -10.11
C ALA A 10 24.37 -9.58 -8.94
N LEU A 11 24.07 -8.29 -9.08
CA LEU A 11 22.91 -7.59 -8.53
C LEU A 11 22.65 -7.73 -7.02
N SER A 12 23.27 -6.84 -6.25
CA SER A 12 22.68 -6.36 -5.00
C SER A 12 22.36 -4.86 -5.12
N LEU A 13 21.47 -4.52 -6.06
CA LEU A 13 20.73 -3.25 -5.96
C LEU A 13 19.49 -3.55 -5.12
N ALA A 14 19.64 -3.48 -3.80
CA ALA A 14 18.49 -3.42 -2.91
C ALA A 14 17.77 -2.09 -3.17
N GLY A 15 16.51 -2.17 -3.61
CA GLY A 15 15.59 -1.02 -3.55
C GLY A 15 15.42 -0.60 -2.09
N CYS A 16 15.31 0.69 -1.85
CA CYS A 16 15.36 1.29 -0.52
C CYS A 16 14.06 1.04 0.27
N VAL A 17 13.86 -0.17 0.79
CA VAL A 17 12.88 -0.45 1.85
C VAL A 17 13.68 -0.86 3.08
N GLU A 18 13.60 -0.10 4.17
CA GLU A 18 14.23 -0.47 5.44
C GLU A 18 13.57 -1.78 5.95
N GLY A 19 14.33 -2.89 5.98
CA GLY A 19 13.83 -4.24 6.30
C GLY A 19 13.61 -5.16 5.09
N GLY A 20 13.34 -4.62 3.91
CA GLY A 20 13.13 -5.37 2.66
C GLY A 20 11.68 -5.78 2.41
N LEU A 21 11.46 -6.49 1.30
CA LEU A 21 10.14 -6.96 0.85
C LEU A 21 9.98 -8.46 1.05
N VAL A 22 8.78 -8.88 1.44
CA VAL A 22 8.38 -10.29 1.56
C VAL A 22 7.11 -10.55 0.75
N PRO A 23 6.89 -11.79 0.24
CA PRO A 23 5.64 -12.11 -0.43
C PRO A 23 4.46 -11.93 0.54
N TYR A 24 3.35 -11.37 0.04
CA TYR A 24 2.15 -11.20 0.85
C TYR A 24 1.70 -12.53 1.47
N GLN A 25 1.56 -12.53 2.80
CA GLN A 25 0.93 -13.60 3.55
C GLN A 25 -0.16 -12.99 4.42
N ALA A 26 -1.40 -13.43 4.23
CA ALA A 26 -2.53 -12.94 5.02
C ALA A 26 -2.31 -13.25 6.50
N GLY A 27 -2.35 -12.22 7.33
CA GLY A 27 -2.17 -12.32 8.76
C GLY A 27 -2.60 -11.04 9.47
N PRO A 28 -3.00 -11.11 10.75
CA PRO A 28 -3.50 -9.95 11.49
C PRO A 28 -2.45 -8.86 11.71
N ASN A 29 -1.16 -9.20 11.55
CA ASN A 29 -0.01 -8.32 11.77
C ASN A 29 0.83 -8.16 10.49
N THR A 30 0.25 -8.44 9.32
CA THR A 30 0.92 -8.20 8.05
C THR A 30 0.83 -6.71 7.74
N VAL A 31 1.99 -6.05 7.64
CA VAL A 31 2.06 -4.68 7.13
C VAL A 31 1.91 -4.79 5.63
N ILE A 32 0.81 -4.26 5.09
CA ILE A 32 0.53 -4.34 3.65
C ILE A 32 1.18 -3.20 2.87
N ALA A 33 1.34 -2.02 3.49
CA ALA A 33 1.95 -0.85 2.88
C ALA A 33 2.50 0.11 3.95
N THR A 34 3.44 0.98 3.58
CA THR A 34 3.95 2.07 4.43
C THR A 34 3.91 3.41 3.70
N ASN A 35 4.14 4.52 4.41
CA ASN A 35 4.17 5.85 3.80
C ASN A 35 5.48 6.17 3.05
N ALA A 36 6.43 5.24 3.00
CA ALA A 36 7.76 5.42 2.45
C ALA A 36 7.83 4.87 1.02
N ASP A 37 8.08 5.76 0.06
CA ASP A 37 8.34 5.41 -1.34
C ASP A 37 9.67 4.66 -1.47
N SER A 38 9.55 3.40 -1.85
CA SER A 38 10.54 2.35 -1.76
C SER A 38 10.46 1.37 -2.95
N GLY A 39 9.42 1.52 -3.77
CA GLY A 39 9.29 1.03 -5.13
C GLY A 39 10.37 1.58 -6.07
N ARG A 40 10.48 0.95 -7.25
CA ARG A 40 11.37 1.39 -8.34
C ARG A 40 10.58 2.10 -9.45
N ASP A 41 9.26 2.10 -9.37
CA ASP A 41 8.42 2.96 -10.18
C ASP A 41 8.46 4.39 -9.66
N ARG A 42 8.14 5.33 -10.54
CA ARG A 42 8.07 6.76 -10.22
C ARG A 42 6.62 7.24 -10.25
N ASN A 43 5.68 6.32 -10.21
CA ASN A 43 4.28 6.65 -10.32
C ASN A 43 3.83 7.15 -8.95
N PRO A 44 3.31 8.38 -8.84
CA PRO A 44 2.63 8.78 -7.62
C PRO A 44 1.41 7.88 -7.43
N LEU A 45 1.01 7.69 -6.18
CA LEU A 45 -0.31 7.15 -5.88
C LEU A 45 -1.35 7.92 -6.69
N THR A 46 -2.09 7.19 -7.52
CA THR A 46 -2.99 7.83 -8.48
C THR A 46 -4.18 8.41 -7.74
N ASP A 47 -4.35 9.73 -7.82
CA ASP A 47 -5.50 10.42 -7.25
C ASP A 47 -6.81 9.74 -7.66
N GLY A 48 -7.63 9.36 -6.67
CA GLY A 48 -8.95 8.77 -6.89
C GLY A 48 -9.01 7.24 -6.93
N HIS A 49 -7.87 6.54 -6.85
CA HIS A 49 -7.85 5.10 -6.62
C HIS A 49 -7.75 4.79 -5.13
N ALA A 50 -8.88 4.92 -4.42
CA ALA A 50 -8.96 4.66 -3.00
C ALA A 50 -10.27 3.96 -2.64
N ALA A 51 -10.18 3.02 -1.72
CA ALA A 51 -11.37 2.53 -1.04
C ALA A 51 -11.83 3.54 0.03
N ILE A 52 -13.12 3.45 0.36
CA ILE A 52 -13.72 4.12 1.50
C ILE A 52 -13.87 3.11 2.64
N ALA A 53 -13.15 3.32 3.74
CA ALA A 53 -13.36 2.57 4.98
C ALA A 53 -14.33 3.32 5.90
N TYR A 54 -15.36 2.64 6.39
CA TYR A 54 -16.25 3.12 7.45
C TYR A 54 -15.67 2.70 8.80
N ASP A 55 -15.37 3.67 9.64
CA ASP A 55 -14.92 3.43 11.01
C ASP A 55 -16.10 3.02 11.93
N PRO A 56 -15.83 2.64 13.20
CA PRO A 56 -16.88 2.25 14.15
C PRO A 56 -17.96 3.30 14.40
N ASP A 57 -17.65 4.58 14.17
CA ASP A 57 -18.59 5.70 14.34
C ASP A 57 -19.41 5.98 13.06
N GLY A 58 -19.17 5.24 11.98
CA GLY A 58 -19.82 5.42 10.68
C GLY A 58 -19.22 6.58 9.86
N CYS A 59 -18.04 7.05 10.23
CA CYS A 59 -17.31 8.07 9.51
C CYS A 59 -16.35 7.45 8.49
N GLN A 60 -16.18 8.14 7.37
CA GLN A 60 -15.43 7.65 6.23
C GLN A 60 -13.95 8.02 6.32
N GLY A 61 -13.08 7.11 5.88
CA GLY A 61 -11.66 7.33 5.63
C GLY A 61 -11.25 6.81 4.26
N TRP A 62 -10.18 7.37 3.71
CA TRP A 62 -9.50 6.83 2.54
C TRP A 62 -8.57 5.69 2.95
N LEU A 63 -8.53 4.66 2.11
CA LEU A 63 -7.56 3.57 2.19
C LEU A 63 -7.00 3.32 0.80
N MET A 64 -5.67 3.43 0.68
CA MET A 64 -4.92 3.29 -0.57
C MET A 64 -3.68 2.43 -0.32
N ASP A 65 -3.35 1.60 -1.30
CA ASP A 65 -2.20 0.69 -1.34
C ASP A 65 -1.77 0.50 -2.81
N ASP A 66 -0.51 0.70 -3.15
CA ASP A 66 0.04 0.40 -4.49
C ASP A 66 1.02 -0.80 -4.51
N GLY A 67 1.09 -1.54 -3.41
CA GLY A 67 1.86 -2.75 -3.20
C GLY A 67 2.85 -2.62 -2.04
N VAL A 68 3.66 -1.55 -2.04
CA VAL A 68 4.63 -1.28 -0.96
C VAL A 68 4.30 0.03 -0.25
N GLU A 69 3.77 1.00 -0.99
CA GLU A 69 3.37 2.30 -0.49
C GLU A 69 1.86 2.40 -0.28
N GLY A 70 1.46 3.25 0.66
CA GLY A 70 0.05 3.45 0.94
C GLY A 70 -0.21 4.63 1.86
N TYR A 71 -1.42 5.17 1.74
CA TYR A 71 -1.92 6.22 2.61
C TYR A 71 -3.30 5.90 3.14
N THR A 72 -3.53 6.34 4.37
CA THR A 72 -4.87 6.39 4.97
C THR A 72 -5.10 7.75 5.61
N GLY A 73 -6.34 8.19 5.61
CA GLY A 73 -6.69 9.49 6.18
C GLY A 73 -8.19 9.68 6.29
N ARG A 74 -8.58 10.62 7.16
CA ARG A 74 -9.99 11.00 7.31
C ARG A 74 -10.50 11.66 6.03
N ARG A 75 -11.69 11.28 5.57
CA ARG A 75 -12.36 11.94 4.46
C ARG A 75 -13.19 13.12 4.97
N TYR A 76 -12.96 14.29 4.40
CA TYR A 76 -13.66 15.53 4.75
C TYR A 76 -14.55 16.00 3.60
N ASP A 77 -15.68 16.61 3.94
CA ASP A 77 -16.49 17.35 2.97
C ASP A 77 -15.78 18.68 2.67
N PRO A 78 -15.39 18.94 1.41
CA PRO A 78 -14.66 20.15 1.04
C PRO A 78 -15.47 21.44 1.25
N LYS A 79 -16.80 21.37 1.38
CA LYS A 79 -17.65 22.55 1.63
C LYS A 79 -17.69 22.94 3.10
N THR A 80 -17.76 21.94 4.00
CA THR A 80 -17.97 22.16 5.43
C THR A 80 -16.69 21.98 6.25
N GLY A 81 -15.70 21.28 5.72
CA GLY A 81 -14.49 20.89 6.46
C GLY A 81 -14.73 19.82 7.52
N LEU A 82 -15.95 19.28 7.61
CA LEU A 82 -16.31 18.25 8.59
C LEU A 82 -16.03 16.84 8.04
N PRO A 83 -15.76 15.86 8.92
CA PRO A 83 -15.71 14.46 8.53
C PRO A 83 -16.99 14.03 7.80
N VAL A 84 -16.82 13.25 6.73
CA VAL A 84 -17.98 12.66 6.05
C VAL A 84 -18.43 11.44 6.86
N CYS A 85 -19.59 11.54 7.50
CA CYS A 85 -20.19 10.43 8.25
C CYS A 85 -21.64 10.21 7.79
N ASN A 86 -22.02 8.96 7.55
CA ASN A 86 -23.38 8.58 7.18
C ASN A 86 -23.62 7.08 7.42
N GLY A 87 -24.88 6.64 7.26
CA GLY A 87 -25.28 5.24 7.41
C GLY A 87 -25.52 4.49 6.10
N LEU A 88 -24.84 4.86 5.00
CA LEU A 88 -25.03 4.16 3.71
C LEU A 88 -24.53 2.72 3.75
N TYR A 89 -23.47 2.46 4.53
CA TYR A 89 -22.93 1.12 4.79
C TYR A 89 -22.69 0.92 6.30
N PRO A 90 -22.76 -0.31 6.81
CA PRO A 90 -22.48 -0.57 8.23
C PRO A 90 -21.05 -0.19 8.66
N PRO A 91 -20.83 0.17 9.93
CA PRO A 91 -19.48 0.35 10.48
C PRO A 91 -18.58 -0.86 10.23
N GLY A 92 -17.30 -0.61 9.93
CA GLY A 92 -16.33 -1.64 9.57
C GLY A 92 -16.34 -2.08 8.10
N THR A 93 -17.18 -1.47 7.26
CA THR A 93 -17.25 -1.78 5.82
C THR A 93 -16.14 -1.06 5.05
N VAL A 94 -15.49 -1.76 4.11
CA VAL A 94 -14.62 -1.16 3.09
C VAL A 94 -15.32 -1.23 1.74
N VAL A 95 -15.41 -0.09 1.05
CA VAL A 95 -16.11 0.06 -0.24
C VAL A 95 -15.11 0.44 -1.33
N GLY A 96 -15.02 -0.37 -2.38
CA GLY A 96 -14.11 -0.17 -3.52
C GLY A 96 -12.79 -0.94 -3.38
N GLU A 97 -11.98 -0.89 -4.44
CA GLU A 97 -10.64 -1.47 -4.46
C GLU A 97 -9.68 -0.54 -3.73
N TYR A 98 -9.06 -1.03 -2.66
CA TYR A 98 -8.05 -0.27 -1.93
C TYR A 98 -6.67 -0.40 -2.55
N ARG A 99 -6.43 -1.47 -3.32
CA ARG A 99 -5.13 -1.80 -3.91
C ARG A 99 -5.09 -1.49 -5.40
N GLN A 100 -4.10 -0.72 -5.83
CA GLN A 100 -3.79 -0.53 -7.25
C GLN A 100 -3.04 -1.78 -7.76
N GLN A 101 -3.70 -2.60 -8.58
CA GLN A 101 -3.06 -3.81 -9.13
C GLN A 101 -2.05 -3.45 -10.23
N ASN A 102 -0.77 -3.63 -9.91
CA ASN A 102 0.33 -3.48 -10.85
C ASN A 102 0.73 -4.84 -11.47
N GLY A 103 -0.20 -5.48 -12.19
CA GLY A 103 0.11 -6.62 -13.09
C GLY A 103 -0.05 -8.04 -12.52
N ILE A 104 0.54 -9.01 -13.25
CA ILE A 104 0.29 -10.48 -13.16
C ILE A 104 1.08 -11.15 -12.00
N PHE A 105 1.87 -10.40 -11.24
CA PHE A 105 2.76 -10.97 -10.22
C PHE A 105 2.12 -10.98 -8.82
N ASN A 106 2.57 -11.90 -7.97
CA ASN A 106 2.19 -11.94 -6.56
C ASN A 106 2.65 -10.66 -5.85
N ASP A 107 1.82 -10.19 -4.93
CA ASP A 107 2.03 -8.98 -4.16
C ASP A 107 3.20 -9.13 -3.17
N TRP A 108 3.99 -8.06 -3.03
CA TRP A 108 5.15 -8.01 -2.13
C TRP A 108 4.96 -6.84 -1.18
N VAL A 109 5.10 -7.12 0.12
CA VAL A 109 4.80 -6.15 1.17
C VAL A 109 6.02 -5.91 2.08
N PRO A 110 6.07 -4.80 2.84
CA PRO A 110 7.15 -4.52 3.79
C PRO A 110 7.31 -5.61 4.87
N SER A 111 8.57 -5.92 5.23
CA SER A 111 8.90 -7.00 6.18
C SER A 111 8.62 -6.71 7.67
N ARG A 112 8.04 -5.55 7.99
CA ARG A 112 8.04 -4.88 9.31
C ARG A 112 9.33 -4.15 9.65
#